data_AF-A0A381XVV0-F1
#
_entry.id   AF-A0A381XVV0-F1
#
_cell.length_a   1.000
_cell.length_b   1.000
_cell.length_c   1.000
_cell.angle_alpha   90.00
_cell.angle_beta   90.00
_cell.angle_gamma   90.00
#
_symmetry.space_group_name_H-M   'P 1'
#
loop_
_entity.id
_entity.type
_entity.pdbx_description
1 polymer ?
#
loop_
_entity_poly.entity_id
_entity_poly.type
_entity_poly.pdbx_seq_one_letter_code
_entity_poly.pdbx_strand_id
1 'polypeptide(L)'
;MSGLTKKKKYVGPYASLREYLEALEKFGRVLHINEVDQDQYEATGFMYRLMEKYSAVEAPVVSFDRIKTQGQWMQGPVLGNLYGRWEFEALAMGIEPTSNDPQKNYKLALQKVESLATEKGTWKTIKPVAIANSEAPSKEIKYLGKDVDLLQFPFIKTNPADGGCYINTGNVILTDEKYGRNVGTYRCQVKDSSKISINPEKNQHGWNFLMEMRARGEKSAP
;
A
#
# COMPACT_ATOMS: atom_id res chain seq x y z
N MET A 1 0.93 -25.19 27.61
CA MET A 1 0.52 -23.79 27.33
C MET A 1 1.40 -23.07 26.29
N SER A 2 2.13 -23.77 25.41
CA SER A 2 3.10 -23.16 24.46
C SER A 2 2.61 -23.01 23.01
N GLY A 3 1.40 -23.48 22.68
CA GLY A 3 0.82 -23.41 21.33
C GLY A 3 -0.05 -22.16 21.04
N LEU A 4 -0.65 -21.57 22.08
CA LEU A 4 -1.58 -20.44 21.95
C LEU A 4 -0.87 -19.08 21.76
N THR A 5 0.38 -18.95 22.22
CA THR A 5 1.16 -17.70 22.11
C THR A 5 1.82 -17.52 20.74
N LYS A 6 2.18 -18.61 20.03
CA LYS A 6 2.79 -18.52 18.69
C LYS A 6 1.79 -18.15 17.58
N LYS A 7 0.51 -18.51 17.72
CA LYS A 7 -0.55 -18.15 16.76
C LYS A 7 -0.87 -16.64 16.74
N LYS A 8 -0.70 -15.94 17.86
CA LYS A 8 -0.96 -14.49 17.95
C LYS A 8 0.03 -13.61 17.20
N LYS A 9 1.22 -14.10 16.81
CA LYS A 9 2.21 -13.27 16.09
C LYS A 9 1.74 -12.88 14.68
N TYR A 10 0.97 -13.74 14.01
CA TYR A 10 0.65 -13.61 12.59
C TYR A 10 -0.79 -13.18 12.31
N VAL A 11 -1.49 -12.71 13.35
CA VAL A 11 -2.85 -12.19 13.26
C VAL A 11 -2.78 -10.76 13.78
N GLY A 12 -3.35 -9.82 13.05
CA GLY A 12 -3.23 -8.39 13.35
C GLY A 12 -3.87 -7.95 14.67
N PRO A 13 -3.85 -6.63 14.96
CA PRO A 13 -3.32 -5.58 14.09
C PRO A 13 -1.79 -5.61 13.97
N TYR A 14 -1.28 -5.21 12.80
CA TYR A 14 0.17 -5.18 12.53
C TYR A 14 0.75 -3.79 12.82
N ALA A 15 1.95 -3.74 13.40
CA ALA A 15 2.65 -2.49 13.65
C ALA A 15 3.38 -1.95 12.41
N SER A 16 3.62 -2.79 11.41
CA SER A 16 4.27 -2.40 10.15
C SER A 16 3.84 -3.24 8.96
N LEU A 17 4.12 -2.73 7.75
CA LEU A 17 3.94 -3.50 6.52
C LEU A 17 4.83 -4.75 6.47
N ARG A 18 6.00 -4.71 7.11
CA ARG A 18 6.91 -5.87 7.22
C ARG A 18 6.28 -7.00 8.03
N GLU A 19 5.66 -6.67 9.17
CA GLU A 19 4.95 -7.68 9.98
C GLU A 19 3.74 -8.26 9.23
N TYR A 20 3.01 -7.42 8.49
CA TYR A 20 1.92 -7.88 7.64
C TYR A 20 2.43 -8.86 6.57
N LEU A 21 3.50 -8.50 5.85
CA LEU A 21 4.10 -9.40 4.86
C LEU A 21 4.60 -10.71 5.49
N GLU A 22 5.28 -10.66 6.66
CA GLU A 22 5.68 -11.85 7.42
C GLU A 22 4.49 -12.77 7.74
N ALA A 23 3.32 -12.19 8.07
CA ALA A 23 2.11 -12.97 8.27
C ALA A 23 1.64 -13.63 6.97
N LEU A 24 1.61 -12.91 5.85
CA LEU A 24 1.23 -13.48 4.56
C LEU A 24 2.16 -14.63 4.12
N GLU A 25 3.48 -14.46 4.31
CA GLU A 25 4.47 -15.52 4.09
C GLU A 25 4.14 -16.76 4.93
N LYS A 26 3.84 -16.55 6.21
CA LYS A 26 3.53 -17.64 7.13
C LYS A 26 2.32 -18.48 6.70
N PHE A 27 1.32 -17.84 6.09
CA PHE A 27 0.13 -18.52 5.55
C PHE A 27 0.36 -19.11 4.14
N GLY A 28 1.55 -18.99 3.56
CA GLY A 28 1.87 -19.51 2.23
C GLY A 28 1.17 -18.73 1.12
N ARG A 29 1.09 -17.40 1.28
CA ARG A 29 0.27 -16.52 0.45
C ARG A 29 1.06 -15.49 -0.36
N VAL A 30 2.38 -15.60 -0.32
CA VAL A 30 3.31 -14.82 -1.13
C VAL A 30 3.98 -15.75 -2.13
N LEU A 31 3.94 -15.39 -3.40
CA LEU A 31 4.65 -16.04 -4.48
C LEU A 31 5.91 -15.22 -4.81
N HIS A 32 7.07 -15.81 -4.60
CA HIS A 32 8.36 -15.18 -4.93
C HIS A 32 8.72 -15.46 -6.39
N ILE A 33 9.10 -14.40 -7.09
CA ILE A 33 9.59 -14.43 -8.47
C ILE A 33 10.97 -13.77 -8.48
N ASN A 34 11.99 -14.55 -8.82
CA ASN A 34 13.37 -14.11 -8.71
C ASN A 34 13.66 -12.86 -9.53
N GLU A 35 13.30 -12.88 -10.83
CA GLU A 35 13.60 -11.78 -11.75
C GLU A 35 12.46 -11.59 -12.75
N VAL A 36 12.23 -10.35 -13.18
CA VAL A 36 11.23 -10.00 -14.19
C VAL A 36 11.65 -8.78 -15.02
N ASP A 37 11.48 -8.82 -16.35
CA ASP A 37 11.73 -7.69 -17.25
C ASP A 37 10.45 -6.85 -17.45
N GLN A 38 10.30 -5.81 -16.65
CA GLN A 38 9.13 -4.93 -16.73
C GLN A 38 9.21 -3.91 -17.88
N ASP A 39 10.39 -3.68 -18.49
CA ASP A 39 10.44 -2.91 -19.74
C ASP A 39 9.74 -3.67 -20.88
N GLN A 40 9.57 -4.99 -20.74
CA GLN A 40 8.77 -5.86 -21.61
C GLN A 40 7.38 -6.18 -21.05
N TYR A 41 6.96 -5.50 -19.97
CA TYR A 41 5.67 -5.70 -19.28
C TYR A 41 5.45 -7.12 -18.72
N GLU A 42 6.51 -7.86 -18.40
CA GLU A 42 6.40 -9.23 -17.90
C GLU A 42 5.66 -9.30 -16.56
N ALA A 43 5.96 -8.40 -15.61
CA ALA A 43 5.29 -8.41 -14.30
C ALA A 43 3.80 -8.09 -14.47
N THR A 44 3.47 -7.12 -15.32
CA THR A 44 2.09 -6.80 -15.67
C THR A 44 1.38 -8.00 -16.28
N GLY A 45 1.90 -8.56 -17.37
CA GLY A 45 1.30 -9.72 -18.04
C GLY A 45 1.13 -10.91 -17.10
N PHE A 46 2.15 -11.18 -16.27
CA PHE A 46 2.09 -12.19 -15.23
C PHE A 46 0.92 -11.94 -14.26
N MET A 47 0.77 -10.73 -13.73
CA MET A 47 -0.33 -10.39 -12.83
C MET A 47 -1.69 -10.58 -13.50
N TYR A 48 -1.88 -10.17 -14.76
CA TYR A 48 -3.14 -10.41 -15.48
C TYR A 48 -3.47 -11.90 -15.59
N ARG A 49 -2.49 -12.73 -16.01
CA ARG A 49 -2.68 -14.19 -16.10
C ARG A 49 -2.94 -14.84 -14.74
N LEU A 50 -2.30 -14.32 -13.69
CA LEU A 50 -2.53 -14.75 -12.31
C LEU A 50 -3.97 -14.45 -11.86
N MET A 51 -4.48 -13.25 -12.16
CA MET A 51 -5.86 -12.86 -11.87
C MET A 51 -6.86 -13.70 -12.66
N GLU A 52 -6.60 -14.03 -13.92
CA GLU A 52 -7.48 -14.94 -14.69
C GLU A 52 -7.52 -16.35 -14.09
N LYS A 53 -6.39 -16.83 -13.57
CA LYS A 53 -6.29 -18.18 -13.00
C LYS A 53 -6.93 -18.31 -11.62
N TYR A 54 -6.79 -17.30 -10.77
CA TYR A 54 -7.18 -17.36 -9.35
C TYR A 54 -8.26 -16.34 -8.95
N SER A 55 -8.76 -15.52 -9.88
CA SER A 55 -9.60 -14.34 -9.62
C SER A 55 -8.90 -13.24 -8.78
N ALA A 56 -9.51 -12.06 -8.76
CA ALA A 56 -9.04 -10.94 -7.97
C ALA A 56 -9.05 -11.21 -6.44
N VAL A 57 -9.90 -12.14 -5.97
CA VAL A 57 -10.12 -12.37 -4.53
C VAL A 57 -9.30 -13.53 -3.96
N GLU A 58 -8.70 -14.37 -4.81
CA GLU A 58 -7.85 -15.50 -4.37
C GLU A 58 -6.40 -15.41 -4.83
N ALA A 59 -6.08 -14.61 -5.85
CA ALA A 59 -4.71 -14.45 -6.33
C ALA A 59 -3.75 -14.10 -5.18
N PRO A 60 -2.56 -14.72 -5.10
CA PRO A 60 -1.61 -14.46 -4.02
C PRO A 60 -0.99 -13.07 -4.15
N VAL A 61 -0.29 -12.65 -3.10
CA VAL A 61 0.70 -11.57 -3.22
C VAL A 61 1.84 -12.10 -4.07
N VAL A 62 2.43 -11.24 -4.88
CA VAL A 62 3.64 -11.56 -5.65
C VAL A 62 4.76 -10.66 -5.17
N SER A 63 5.92 -11.23 -4.85
CA SER A 63 7.14 -10.50 -4.54
C SER A 63 8.13 -10.72 -5.68
N PHE A 64 8.54 -9.64 -6.34
CA PHE A 64 9.62 -9.67 -7.31
C PHE A 64 10.92 -9.28 -6.62
N ASP A 65 11.88 -10.20 -6.55
CA ASP A 65 13.16 -9.97 -5.85
C ASP A 65 14.07 -9.03 -6.65
N ARG A 66 13.99 -9.10 -7.97
CA ARG A 66 14.69 -8.22 -8.89
C ARG A 66 13.80 -7.87 -10.07
N ILE A 67 13.86 -6.62 -10.51
CA ILE A 67 13.03 -6.13 -11.62
C ILE A 67 13.84 -5.24 -12.53
N LYS A 68 13.72 -5.45 -13.84
CA LYS A 68 14.25 -4.50 -14.82
C LYS A 68 13.20 -3.46 -15.12
N THR A 69 13.52 -2.20 -14.87
CA THR A 69 12.66 -1.08 -15.22
C THR A 69 13.50 0.14 -15.55
N GLN A 70 13.05 0.99 -16.46
CA GLN A 70 13.79 2.17 -16.88
C GLN A 70 15.17 1.82 -17.44
N GLY A 71 15.27 0.66 -18.11
CA GLY A 71 16.52 0.15 -18.69
C GLY A 71 17.53 -0.42 -17.68
N GLN A 72 17.17 -0.51 -16.40
CA GLN A 72 18.08 -0.89 -15.32
C GLN A 72 17.52 -2.05 -14.50
N TRP A 73 18.35 -3.03 -14.18
CA TRP A 73 18.02 -4.07 -13.21
C TRP A 73 18.18 -3.53 -11.79
N MET A 74 17.09 -3.54 -11.02
CA MET A 74 17.04 -3.02 -9.65
C MET A 74 16.65 -4.12 -8.66
N GLN A 75 17.19 -4.04 -7.44
CA GLN A 75 16.81 -4.94 -6.35
C GLN A 75 15.47 -4.53 -5.76
N GLY A 76 14.63 -5.53 -5.50
CA GLY A 76 13.33 -5.38 -4.86
C GLY A 76 13.43 -5.40 -3.32
N PRO A 77 12.34 -5.79 -2.64
CA PRO A 77 11.12 -6.37 -3.21
C PRO A 77 10.23 -5.33 -3.90
N VAL A 78 9.65 -5.70 -5.05
CA VAL A 78 8.47 -5.02 -5.61
C VAL A 78 7.26 -5.92 -5.39
N LEU A 79 6.26 -5.41 -4.67
CA LEU A 79 5.09 -6.20 -4.27
C LEU A 79 3.90 -5.95 -5.19
N GLY A 80 3.37 -7.01 -5.78
CA GLY A 80 2.12 -7.04 -6.51
C GLY A 80 0.99 -7.64 -5.67
N ASN A 81 -0.22 -7.09 -5.81
CA ASN A 81 -1.44 -7.65 -5.20
C ASN A 81 -1.44 -7.80 -3.67
N LEU A 82 -0.68 -6.97 -2.96
CA LEU A 82 -0.52 -7.00 -1.50
C LEU A 82 -1.83 -6.99 -0.68
N TYR A 83 -2.89 -6.38 -1.24
CA TYR A 83 -4.20 -6.23 -0.58
C TYR A 83 -5.35 -6.90 -1.36
N GLY A 84 -5.09 -7.62 -2.45
CA GLY A 84 -6.18 -8.12 -3.31
C GLY A 84 -6.94 -9.30 -2.73
N ARG A 85 -6.24 -10.22 -2.05
CA ARG A 85 -6.86 -11.42 -1.50
C ARG A 85 -7.68 -11.09 -0.26
N TRP A 86 -8.98 -11.31 -0.34
CA TRP A 86 -9.93 -10.95 0.71
C TRP A 86 -9.74 -11.71 2.04
N GLU A 87 -9.08 -12.87 2.01
CA GLU A 87 -8.64 -13.57 3.21
C GLU A 87 -7.77 -12.70 4.13
N PHE A 88 -7.00 -11.77 3.56
CA PHE A 88 -6.08 -10.94 4.33
C PHE A 88 -6.75 -9.77 5.04
N GLU A 89 -7.92 -9.34 4.59
CA GLU A 89 -8.69 -8.28 5.25
C GLU A 89 -9.05 -8.70 6.69
N ALA A 90 -9.43 -9.97 6.88
CA ALA A 90 -9.67 -10.54 8.20
C ALA A 90 -8.41 -10.52 9.07
N LEU A 91 -7.27 -10.92 8.49
CA LEU A 91 -5.98 -10.92 9.18
C LEU A 91 -5.57 -9.51 9.64
N ALA A 92 -5.73 -8.50 8.79
CA ALA A 92 -5.47 -7.10 9.13
C ALA A 92 -6.34 -6.62 10.30
N MET A 93 -7.58 -7.12 10.36
CA MET A 93 -8.54 -6.82 11.44
C MET A 93 -8.38 -7.70 12.70
N GLY A 94 -7.33 -8.53 12.76
CA GLY A 94 -7.03 -9.37 13.92
C GLY A 94 -7.91 -10.62 14.03
N ILE A 95 -8.45 -11.09 12.91
CA ILE A 95 -9.27 -12.29 12.81
C ILE A 95 -8.45 -13.37 12.10
N GLU A 96 -8.26 -14.51 12.75
CA GLU A 96 -7.63 -15.69 12.11
C GLU A 96 -8.61 -16.24 11.05
N PRO A 97 -8.21 -16.36 9.78
CA PRO A 97 -9.04 -16.95 8.75
C PRO A 97 -9.43 -18.37 9.12
N THR A 98 -10.73 -18.67 9.12
CA THR A 98 -11.25 -19.99 9.56
C THR A 98 -11.53 -20.94 8.39
N SER A 99 -11.42 -20.43 7.16
CA SER A 99 -11.69 -21.17 5.92
C SER A 99 -10.94 -20.54 4.76
N ASN A 100 -10.63 -21.33 3.73
CA ASN A 100 -10.19 -20.85 2.41
C ASN A 100 -11.34 -20.19 1.61
N ASP A 101 -12.26 -19.52 2.29
CA ASP A 101 -13.40 -18.81 1.69
C ASP A 101 -13.14 -17.30 1.85
N PRO A 102 -12.64 -16.62 0.80
CA PRO A 102 -12.33 -15.20 0.86
C PRO A 102 -13.54 -14.33 1.18
N GLN A 103 -14.73 -14.68 0.69
CA GLN A 103 -15.97 -13.94 0.90
C GLN A 103 -16.40 -13.99 2.36
N LYS A 104 -16.30 -15.16 3.00
CA LYS A 104 -16.60 -15.30 4.43
C LYS A 104 -15.62 -14.49 5.29
N ASN A 105 -14.32 -14.55 4.99
CA ASN A 105 -13.31 -13.77 5.72
C ASN A 105 -13.52 -12.27 5.54
N TYR A 106 -13.85 -11.81 4.33
CA TYR A 106 -14.18 -10.40 4.06
C TYR A 106 -15.39 -9.93 4.89
N LYS A 107 -16.46 -10.74 4.95
CA LYS A 107 -17.63 -10.42 5.78
C LYS A 107 -17.28 -10.30 7.26
N LEU A 108 -16.38 -11.16 7.78
CA LEU A 108 -15.90 -11.04 9.15
C LEU A 108 -15.10 -9.75 9.38
N ALA A 109 -14.28 -9.36 8.41
CA ALA A 109 -13.55 -8.09 8.47
C ALA A 109 -14.52 -6.88 8.49
N LEU A 110 -15.55 -6.88 7.62
CA LEU A 110 -16.58 -5.85 7.61
C LEU A 110 -17.34 -5.76 8.93
N GLN A 111 -17.82 -6.90 9.45
CA GLN A 111 -18.49 -6.96 10.76
C GLN A 111 -17.60 -6.40 11.88
N LYS A 112 -16.28 -6.67 11.83
CA LYS A 112 -15.33 -6.10 12.78
C LYS A 112 -15.24 -4.59 12.64
N VAL A 113 -15.09 -4.06 11.43
CA VAL A 113 -15.05 -2.60 11.18
C VAL A 113 -16.34 -1.93 11.65
N GLU A 114 -17.50 -2.51 11.35
CA GLU A 114 -18.82 -2.02 11.78
C GLU A 114 -18.96 -2.03 13.30
N SER A 115 -18.47 -3.08 13.98
CA SER A 115 -18.50 -3.17 15.45
C SER A 115 -17.65 -2.10 16.16
N LEU A 116 -16.74 -1.44 15.44
CA LEU A 116 -15.92 -0.33 15.97
C LEU A 116 -16.63 1.02 15.83
N ALA A 117 -17.73 1.08 15.08
CA ALA A 117 -18.54 2.29 15.00
C ALA A 117 -19.31 2.50 16.31
N THR A 118 -19.48 3.77 16.67
CA THR A 118 -20.37 4.19 17.75
C THR A 118 -21.82 4.08 17.30
N GLU A 119 -22.76 4.22 18.23
CA GLU A 119 -24.20 4.28 17.95
C GLU A 119 -24.58 5.36 16.92
N LYS A 120 -23.73 6.37 16.72
CA LYS A 120 -23.93 7.45 15.73
C LYS A 120 -23.27 7.18 14.37
N GLY A 121 -22.71 5.99 14.16
CA GLY A 121 -22.00 5.63 12.92
C GLY A 121 -20.64 6.32 12.76
N THR A 122 -20.04 6.81 13.85
CA THR A 122 -18.70 7.42 13.84
C THR A 122 -17.68 6.52 14.53
N TRP A 123 -16.38 6.69 14.28
CA TRP A 123 -15.34 5.89 14.94
C TRP A 123 -14.69 6.64 16.09
N LYS A 124 -14.37 5.91 17.17
CA LYS A 124 -13.55 6.46 18.26
C LYS A 124 -12.16 6.80 17.73
N THR A 125 -11.73 8.04 17.90
CA THR A 125 -10.42 8.49 17.46
C THR A 125 -9.36 8.20 18.53
N ILE A 126 -8.20 7.72 18.09
CA ILE A 126 -7.02 7.52 18.93
C ILE A 126 -5.92 8.37 18.31
N LYS A 127 -5.33 9.28 19.08
CA LYS A 127 -4.24 10.13 18.59
C LYS A 127 -2.99 9.27 18.35
N PRO A 128 -2.26 9.46 17.24
CA PRO A 128 -0.97 8.82 17.05
C PRO A 128 0.01 9.21 18.16
N VAL A 129 0.88 8.28 18.53
CA VAL A 129 2.00 8.55 19.44
C VAL A 129 3.21 8.93 18.61
N ALA A 130 3.79 10.11 18.88
CA ALA A 130 5.05 10.51 18.28
C ALA A 130 6.19 9.73 18.95
N ILE A 131 7.08 9.19 18.12
CA ILE A 131 8.29 8.46 18.55
C ILE A 131 9.53 9.23 18.14
N ALA A 132 10.68 8.93 18.76
CA ALA A 132 11.94 9.58 18.39
C ALA A 132 12.37 9.16 16.97
N ASN A 133 13.09 10.04 16.27
CA ASN A 133 13.61 9.74 14.93
C ASN A 133 14.51 8.49 14.90
N SER A 134 15.23 8.21 15.99
CA SER A 134 16.09 7.03 16.15
C SER A 134 15.31 5.73 16.30
N GLU A 135 14.01 5.80 16.62
CA GLU A 135 13.12 4.65 16.80
C GLU A 135 12.26 4.39 15.56
N ALA A 136 12.30 5.27 14.55
CA ALA A 136 11.46 5.19 13.36
C ALA A 136 12.20 4.50 12.20
N PRO A 137 11.83 3.26 11.80
CA PRO A 137 12.53 2.55 10.72
C PRO A 137 12.49 3.27 9.37
N SER A 138 11.46 4.10 9.13
CA SER A 138 11.36 4.93 7.92
C SER A 138 12.39 6.07 7.87
N LYS A 139 13.20 6.24 8.92
CA LYS A 139 14.27 7.24 9.01
C LYS A 139 15.67 6.64 8.94
N GLU A 140 15.83 5.34 8.71
CA GLU A 140 17.13 4.67 8.60
C GLU A 140 17.97 5.18 7.41
N ILE A 141 17.32 5.38 6.26
CA ILE A 141 17.95 5.91 5.03
C ILE A 141 17.25 7.21 4.65
N LYS A 142 18.03 8.27 4.37
CA LYS A 142 17.51 9.60 4.02
C LYS A 142 18.26 10.17 2.83
N TYR A 143 17.52 10.51 1.78
CA TYR A 143 18.00 11.31 0.66
C TYR A 143 17.42 12.70 0.79
N LEU A 144 18.27 13.74 0.79
CA LEU A 144 17.87 15.12 1.06
C LEU A 144 18.42 16.06 -0.02
N GLY A 145 17.68 17.12 -0.31
CA GLY A 145 18.11 18.16 -1.24
C GLY A 145 18.50 17.58 -2.61
N LYS A 146 19.75 17.80 -3.02
CA LYS A 146 20.29 17.34 -4.30
C LYS A 146 20.45 15.82 -4.43
N ASP A 147 20.44 15.10 -3.30
CA ASP A 147 20.59 13.64 -3.30
C ASP A 147 19.25 12.93 -3.55
N VAL A 148 18.15 13.69 -3.65
CA VAL A 148 16.84 13.16 -4.03
C VAL A 148 16.86 12.77 -5.51
N ASP A 149 16.71 11.47 -5.74
CA ASP A 149 16.47 10.92 -7.07
C ASP A 149 15.37 9.84 -7.00
N LEU A 150 14.23 10.09 -7.64
CA LEU A 150 13.11 9.16 -7.75
C LEU A 150 13.38 8.04 -8.76
N LEU A 151 14.30 8.23 -9.70
CA LEU A 151 14.61 7.28 -10.76
C LEU A 151 15.48 6.11 -10.25
N GLN A 152 16.05 6.22 -9.05
CA GLN A 152 16.80 5.14 -8.40
C GLN A 152 15.91 4.05 -7.77
N PHE A 153 14.58 4.25 -7.74
CA PHE A 153 13.62 3.30 -7.18
C PHE A 153 12.95 2.47 -8.28
N PRO A 154 12.58 1.20 -7.99
CA PRO A 154 12.00 0.29 -8.96
C PRO A 154 10.51 0.57 -9.23
N PHE A 155 10.15 1.83 -9.48
CA PHE A 155 8.80 2.18 -9.92
C PHE A 155 8.59 1.70 -11.34
N ILE A 156 7.40 1.15 -11.61
CA ILE A 156 7.12 0.50 -12.87
C ILE A 156 6.13 1.31 -13.71
N LYS A 157 6.36 1.29 -15.02
CA LYS A 157 5.31 1.60 -15.99
C LYS A 157 4.40 0.37 -16.09
N THR A 158 3.15 0.49 -15.65
CA THR A 158 2.28 -0.68 -15.48
C THR A 158 1.75 -1.13 -16.84
N ASN A 159 1.28 -0.21 -17.69
CA ASN A 159 0.68 -0.53 -18.98
C ASN A 159 1.44 0.12 -20.15
N PRO A 160 1.36 -0.44 -21.37
CA PRO A 160 2.04 0.12 -22.56
C PRO A 160 1.74 1.58 -22.85
N ALA A 161 0.49 2.01 -22.61
CA ALA A 161 0.02 3.37 -22.86
C ALA A 161 0.23 4.34 -21.69
N ASP A 162 0.76 3.88 -20.55
CA ASP A 162 1.02 4.77 -19.41
C ASP A 162 2.07 5.83 -19.79
N GLY A 163 1.87 7.06 -19.33
CA GLY A 163 2.79 8.17 -19.63
C GLY A 163 4.14 8.10 -18.90
N GLY A 164 4.36 7.10 -18.04
CA GLY A 164 5.58 6.93 -17.24
C GLY A 164 5.39 5.93 -16.10
N CYS A 165 6.39 5.82 -15.22
CA CYS A 165 6.32 4.96 -14.04
C CYS A 165 5.36 5.52 -12.99
N TYR A 166 4.74 4.64 -12.20
CA TYR A 166 3.80 5.02 -11.14
C TYR A 166 4.18 4.47 -9.77
N ILE A 167 3.91 5.27 -8.75
CA ILE A 167 3.80 4.87 -7.35
C ILE A 167 2.31 4.62 -7.08
N ASN A 168 1.86 3.36 -7.18
CA ASN A 168 0.43 3.03 -7.20
C ASN A 168 -0.22 2.91 -5.81
N THR A 169 0.51 2.42 -4.81
CA THR A 169 0.01 2.24 -3.43
C THR A 169 0.57 3.30 -2.47
N GLY A 170 0.94 4.47 -3.00
CA GLY A 170 1.45 5.58 -2.21
C GLY A 170 0.33 6.22 -1.38
N ASN A 171 0.60 6.49 -0.10
CA ASN A 171 -0.29 7.25 0.77
C ASN A 171 0.12 8.73 0.72
N VAL A 172 -0.72 9.57 0.12
CA VAL A 172 -0.53 11.03 0.11
C VAL A 172 -1.18 11.60 1.36
N ILE A 173 -0.36 12.27 2.16
CA ILE A 173 -0.78 12.95 3.38
C ILE A 173 -0.95 14.43 3.04
N LEU A 174 -2.11 14.98 3.37
CA LEU A 174 -2.40 16.41 3.25
C LEU A 174 -2.92 16.91 4.59
N THR A 175 -2.50 18.11 4.99
CA THR A 175 -2.97 18.73 6.23
C THR A 175 -3.55 20.12 5.95
N ASP A 176 -4.73 20.37 6.49
CA ASP A 176 -5.45 21.63 6.35
C ASP A 176 -6.00 22.04 7.73
N GLU A 177 -5.95 23.34 8.07
CA GLU A 177 -6.42 23.82 9.38
C GLU A 177 -7.93 23.60 9.59
N LYS A 178 -8.73 23.70 8.53
CA LYS A 178 -10.19 23.55 8.56
C LYS A 178 -10.59 22.07 8.50
N TYR A 179 -9.96 21.28 7.63
CA TYR A 179 -10.34 19.88 7.39
C TYR A 179 -9.52 18.84 8.18
N GLY A 180 -8.44 19.26 8.83
CA GLY A 180 -7.54 18.37 9.55
C GLY A 180 -6.61 17.59 8.63
N ARG A 181 -6.42 16.30 8.90
CA ARG A 181 -5.47 15.44 8.16
C ARG A 181 -6.19 14.46 7.25
N ASN A 182 -5.85 14.48 5.96
CA ASN A 182 -6.23 13.45 5.00
C ASN A 182 -5.05 12.50 4.74
N VAL A 183 -5.31 11.19 4.71
CA VAL A 183 -4.39 10.18 4.21
C VAL A 183 -5.14 9.42 3.11
N GLY A 184 -4.73 9.61 1.86
CA GLY A 184 -5.42 9.04 0.71
C GLY A 184 -4.48 8.29 -0.21
N THR A 185 -4.97 7.19 -0.78
CA THR A 185 -4.28 6.47 -1.85
C THR A 185 -4.64 7.12 -3.17
N TYR A 186 -3.67 7.80 -3.80
CA TYR A 186 -3.84 8.42 -5.10
C TYR A 186 -2.76 7.93 -6.06
N ARG A 187 -3.10 7.86 -7.36
CA ARG A 187 -2.10 7.53 -8.38
C ARG A 187 -1.06 8.64 -8.45
N CYS A 188 0.20 8.25 -8.31
CA CYS A 188 1.33 9.17 -8.35
C CYS A 188 2.25 8.81 -9.53
N GLN A 189 2.22 9.59 -10.60
CA GLN A 189 3.10 9.39 -11.75
C GLN A 189 4.45 10.06 -11.49
N VAL A 190 5.55 9.33 -11.71
CA VAL A 190 6.91 9.90 -11.71
C VAL A 190 7.07 10.78 -12.95
N LYS A 191 7.50 12.03 -12.77
CA LYS A 191 7.72 13.01 -13.85
C LYS A 191 9.20 13.22 -14.14
N ASP A 192 10.01 13.34 -13.10
CA ASP A 192 11.47 13.45 -13.15
C ASP A 192 12.07 12.96 -11.83
N SER A 193 13.38 13.12 -11.63
CA SER A 193 14.11 12.67 -10.44
C SER A 193 13.63 13.29 -9.12
N SER A 194 12.85 14.37 -9.14
CA SER A 194 12.41 15.08 -7.94
C SER A 194 10.92 15.42 -7.94
N LYS A 195 10.18 15.01 -8.97
CA LYS A 195 8.80 15.42 -9.19
C LYS A 195 7.89 14.24 -9.49
N ILE A 196 6.75 14.25 -8.83
CA ILE A 196 5.60 13.41 -9.13
C ILE A 196 4.39 14.27 -9.47
N SER A 197 3.44 13.73 -10.21
CA SER A 197 2.07 14.25 -10.27
C SER A 197 1.13 13.35 -9.51
N ILE A 198 0.21 13.93 -8.75
CA ILE A 198 -0.84 13.22 -8.02
C ILE A 198 -2.19 13.40 -8.71
N ASN A 199 -3.05 12.39 -8.64
CA ASN A 199 -4.40 12.45 -9.19
C ASN A 199 -5.48 12.08 -8.15
N PRO A 200 -5.86 13.01 -7.27
CA PRO A 200 -7.12 12.91 -6.54
C PRO A 200 -8.27 13.36 -7.45
N GLU A 201 -9.26 12.49 -7.65
CA GLU A 201 -10.41 12.80 -8.49
C GLU A 201 -11.37 13.79 -7.82
N LYS A 202 -12.20 14.45 -8.64
CA LYS A 202 -13.22 15.38 -8.13
C LYS A 202 -14.08 14.71 -7.06
N ASN A 203 -14.34 15.43 -5.97
CA ASN A 203 -15.05 14.99 -4.76
C ASN A 203 -14.28 14.05 -3.83
N GLN A 204 -13.08 13.59 -4.17
CA GLN A 204 -12.20 12.93 -3.20
C GLN A 204 -11.62 13.97 -2.23
N HIS A 205 -11.34 13.56 -0.99
CA HIS A 205 -10.82 14.47 0.03
C HIS A 205 -9.54 15.20 -0.42
N GLY A 206 -8.60 14.51 -1.07
CA GLY A 206 -7.38 15.15 -1.56
C GLY A 206 -7.65 16.25 -2.59
N TRP A 207 -8.65 16.07 -3.45
CA TRP A 207 -9.05 17.09 -4.41
C TRP A 207 -9.68 18.29 -3.69
N ASN A 208 -10.60 18.03 -2.73
CA ASN A 208 -11.25 19.08 -1.94
C ASN A 208 -10.21 19.93 -1.18
N PHE A 209 -9.22 19.28 -0.56
CA PHE A 209 -8.14 19.95 0.17
C PHE A 209 -7.33 20.87 -0.76
N LEU A 210 -6.83 20.33 -1.87
CA LEU A 210 -5.98 21.08 -2.80
C LEU A 210 -6.72 22.24 -3.48
N MET A 211 -8.01 22.06 -3.80
CA MET A 211 -8.81 23.13 -4.41
C MET A 211 -9.14 24.24 -3.41
N GLU A 212 -9.42 23.91 -2.15
CA GLU A 212 -9.64 24.91 -1.10
C GLU A 212 -8.35 25.72 -0.84
N MET A 213 -7.21 25.06 -0.67
CA MET A 213 -5.90 25.73 -0.53
C MET A 213 -5.63 26.67 -1.71
N ARG A 214 -5.90 26.21 -2.93
CA ARG A 214 -5.77 27.03 -4.14
C ARG A 214 -6.71 28.23 -4.12
N ALA A 215 -7.96 28.07 -3.67
CA ALA A 215 -8.93 29.16 -3.57
C ALA A 215 -8.49 30.22 -2.54
N ARG A 216 -7.75 29.82 -1.49
CA ARG A 216 -7.10 30.72 -0.52
C ARG A 216 -5.81 31.37 -1.06
N GLY A 217 -5.40 31.06 -2.28
CA GLY A 217 -4.21 31.63 -2.93
C GLY A 217 -2.90 30.92 -2.61
N GLU A 218 -2.94 29.80 -1.89
CA GLU A 218 -1.76 29.02 -1.55
C GLU A 218 -1.09 28.43 -2.79
N LYS A 219 0.24 28.33 -2.76
CA LYS A 219 1.07 27.83 -3.88
C LYS A 219 1.58 26.41 -3.65
N SER A 220 1.45 25.89 -2.44
CA SER A 220 1.92 24.57 -2.02
C SER A 220 1.02 24.02 -0.93
N ALA A 221 0.88 22.69 -0.87
CA ALA A 221 0.23 21.97 0.22
C ALA A 221 1.28 21.21 1.04
N PRO A 222 1.25 21.30 2.38
CA PRO A 222 2.11 20.53 3.26
C PRO A 222 1.64 19.07 3.44
#